data_AF-A0A2V6TGS0-F1
#
_entry.id   AF-A0A2V6TGS0-F1
#
_cell.length_a   1.000
_cell.length_b   1.000
_cell.length_c   1.000
_cell.angle_alpha   90.00
_cell.angle_beta   90.00
_cell.angle_gamma   90.00
#
_symmetry.space_group_name_H-M   'P 1'
#
loop_
_entity.id
_entity.type
_entity.pdbx_description
1 polymer ?
#
loop_
_entity_poly.entity_id
_entity_poly.type
_entity_poly.pdbx_seq_one_letter_code
_entity_poly.pdbx_strand_id
1 'polypeptide(L)'
;MSYVGAALSPREAKKLVLGRGSYVGDLTAPGMLHAAFVRSPHAHARILRIGAGAASRQPGIVAVLTGQDLARVTAPLRIAPPIEGLLPMEMPTLPTDKVRFIGDLVACVIGEQRYQVEDACALVDVAYAPLPAVVDPEHAQESGLPLVDETIPANRAYQGVFAHGDVAAALGAADQVVAARFHQGRQTHVPLEPRGCLASWQPGEETLTFWHSTQIPHPMRSALAARLGIAESAVRVITPDVGGGFGQKIPLYREELATAAASRLLGRPVRWIETRRENLISSLHAREDIVDVRAGVKSDGTIVGVDVRILTDFGAYAYFPANYMARVVGMMVPGAYRLRDYRYAITAVLTNKCPAGPYRAPMLICSWVTEGTIDAVARALDLDPVAVRRQNMLAESDLPYTTGSGARTCSPSQTCPTRRQPGWSTGPCTREILSSARSRRSTTKKRGARATTRVRRDGSPGSAWPPTSSRTRTARSSTRRPASPDRATTPRSSGSSRAAPSQRKSASSARARGT
;
A
#
# COMPACT_ATOMS: atom_id res chain seq x y z
N MET A 1 4.05 -33.70 17.00
CA MET A 1 4.69 -32.37 17.15
C MET A 1 4.04 -31.67 18.33
N SER A 2 4.80 -31.16 19.30
CA SER A 2 4.26 -30.56 20.54
C SER A 2 3.81 -29.10 20.40
N TYR A 3 4.34 -28.36 19.42
CA TYR A 3 4.10 -26.92 19.27
C TYR A 3 3.29 -26.52 18.03
N VAL A 4 3.21 -27.39 17.01
CA VAL A 4 2.50 -27.07 15.76
C VAL A 4 1.00 -27.24 15.96
N GLY A 5 0.24 -26.16 15.75
CA GLY A 5 -1.21 -26.10 16.00
C GLY A 5 -1.59 -25.69 17.42
N ALA A 6 -0.62 -25.49 18.33
CA ALA A 6 -0.89 -25.00 19.68
C ALA A 6 -1.09 -23.47 19.70
N ALA A 7 -2.10 -23.00 20.44
CA ALA A 7 -2.39 -21.58 20.63
C ALA A 7 -1.46 -20.95 21.68
N LEU A 8 -0.18 -20.80 21.34
CA LEU A 8 0.85 -20.23 22.21
C LEU A 8 0.80 -18.69 22.22
N SER A 9 1.12 -18.08 23.37
CA SER A 9 1.32 -16.63 23.47
C SER A 9 2.54 -16.18 22.64
N PRO A 10 2.46 -15.06 21.90
CA PRO A 10 3.61 -14.53 21.15
C PRO A 10 4.78 -14.15 22.07
N ARG A 11 6.02 -14.45 21.67
CA ARG A 11 7.22 -14.23 22.49
C ARG A 11 7.54 -12.74 22.66
N GLU A 12 7.29 -11.98 21.60
CA GLU A 12 7.42 -10.53 21.49
C GLU A 12 6.42 -9.77 22.39
N ALA A 13 5.29 -10.39 22.76
CA ALA A 13 4.20 -9.70 23.47
C ALA A 13 4.68 -9.00 24.75
N LYS A 14 5.52 -9.66 25.57
CA LYS A 14 6.06 -9.10 26.81
C LYS A 14 6.94 -7.87 26.58
N LYS A 15 7.69 -7.81 25.47
CA LYS A 15 8.50 -6.64 25.09
C LYS A 15 7.59 -5.45 24.76
N LEU A 16 6.60 -5.69 23.91
CA LEU A 16 5.74 -4.65 23.35
C LEU A 16 4.77 -4.05 24.39
N VAL A 17 4.10 -4.88 25.21
CA VAL A 17 3.14 -4.37 26.22
C VAL A 17 3.80 -3.62 27.37
N LEU A 18 5.11 -3.79 27.58
CA LEU A 18 5.89 -3.06 28.59
C LEU A 18 6.48 -1.74 28.04
N GLY A 19 6.10 -1.32 26.82
CA GLY A 19 6.68 -0.14 26.17
C GLY A 19 8.17 -0.30 25.82
N ARG A 20 8.69 -1.53 25.82
CA ARG A 20 10.10 -1.84 25.48
C ARG A 20 10.26 -2.27 24.02
N GLY A 21 9.32 -1.88 23.17
CA GLY A 21 9.51 -1.89 21.73
C GLY A 21 10.70 -1.01 21.34
N SER A 22 11.22 -1.22 20.14
CA SER A 22 12.17 -0.32 19.50
C SER A 22 11.75 -0.21 18.05
N TYR A 23 11.22 0.95 17.68
CA TYR A 23 10.82 1.34 16.34
C TYR A 23 11.83 2.35 15.80
N VAL A 24 11.79 2.66 14.49
CA VAL A 24 12.78 3.61 13.91
C VAL A 24 12.66 5.01 14.52
N GLY A 25 11.45 5.41 14.93
CA GLY A 25 11.21 6.68 15.64
C GLY A 25 11.90 6.81 17.00
N ASP A 26 12.28 5.69 17.61
CA ASP A 26 12.93 5.64 18.93
C ASP A 26 14.46 5.72 18.84
N LEU A 27 15.02 5.49 17.64
CA LEU A 27 16.47 5.39 17.44
C LEU A 27 17.14 6.77 17.41
N THR A 28 18.24 6.91 18.16
CA THR A 28 19.09 8.10 18.22
C THR A 28 20.53 7.74 17.85
N ALA A 29 21.30 8.73 17.38
CA ALA A 29 22.73 8.60 17.12
C ALA A 29 23.47 9.91 17.47
N PRO A 30 24.77 9.87 17.81
CA PRO A 30 25.57 11.08 18.01
C PRO A 30 25.58 11.97 16.76
N GLY A 31 25.41 13.28 16.94
CA GLY A 31 25.41 14.25 15.83
C GLY A 31 24.28 14.10 14.80
N MET A 32 23.27 13.25 15.09
CA MET A 32 22.14 12.95 14.21
C MET A 32 21.41 14.21 13.75
N LEU A 33 21.12 14.26 12.44
CA LEU A 33 20.30 15.26 11.79
C LEU A 33 18.90 14.72 11.52
N HIS A 34 17.95 15.63 11.38
CA HIS A 34 16.59 15.38 10.94
C HIS A 34 16.42 15.84 9.49
N ALA A 35 15.64 15.10 8.71
CA ALA A 35 15.22 15.49 7.37
C ALA A 35 13.69 15.62 7.27
N ALA A 36 13.23 16.57 6.44
CA ALA A 36 11.84 16.68 5.99
C ALA A 36 11.79 17.08 4.50
N PHE A 37 10.67 16.84 3.84
CA PHE A 37 10.53 17.03 2.40
C PHE A 37 9.55 18.15 2.05
N VAL A 38 10.02 19.08 1.22
CA VAL A 38 9.17 20.02 0.49
C VAL A 38 8.46 19.24 -0.61
N ARG A 39 7.14 19.36 -0.67
CA ARG A 39 6.27 18.56 -1.55
C ARG A 39 5.36 19.41 -2.43
N SER A 40 5.03 18.90 -3.60
CA SER A 40 4.20 19.56 -4.61
C SER A 40 2.78 19.86 -4.08
N PRO A 41 2.29 21.11 -4.21
CA PRO A 41 0.88 21.43 -4.08
C PRO A 41 0.07 21.13 -5.36
N HIS A 42 0.75 20.88 -6.50
CA HIS A 42 0.13 20.68 -7.81
C HIS A 42 0.05 19.20 -8.21
N ALA A 43 -1.04 18.81 -8.87
CA ALA A 43 -1.17 17.48 -9.47
C ALA A 43 -0.23 17.30 -10.67
N HIS A 44 -0.02 18.34 -11.48
CA HIS A 44 0.92 18.33 -12.59
C HIS A 44 1.48 19.75 -12.79
N ALA A 45 2.80 19.92 -12.78
CA ALA A 45 3.43 21.22 -13.06
C ALA A 45 4.92 21.06 -13.40
N ARG A 46 5.45 21.90 -14.30
CA ARG A 46 6.91 22.05 -14.47
C ARG A 46 7.50 22.83 -13.30
N ILE A 47 8.70 22.44 -12.86
CA ILE A 47 9.47 23.16 -11.85
C ILE A 47 10.28 24.22 -12.58
N LEU A 48 10.05 25.52 -12.30
CA LEU A 48 10.76 26.62 -12.96
C LEU A 48 12.01 27.05 -12.19
N ARG A 49 11.92 27.09 -10.85
CA ARG A 49 13.06 27.33 -9.94
C ARG A 49 12.73 26.84 -8.53
N ILE A 50 13.77 26.50 -7.77
CA ILE A 50 13.69 26.22 -6.32
C ILE A 50 14.61 27.22 -5.60
N GLY A 51 14.03 28.11 -4.82
CA GLY A 51 14.70 29.13 -4.02
C GLY A 51 14.86 28.70 -2.57
N ALA A 52 15.92 27.92 -2.28
CA ALA A 52 16.19 27.41 -0.94
C ALA A 52 16.79 28.46 0.04
N GLY A 53 17.26 29.61 -0.45
CA GLY A 53 18.13 30.51 0.31
C GLY A 53 17.56 31.10 1.61
N ALA A 54 16.23 31.18 1.77
CA ALA A 54 15.62 31.61 3.03
C ALA A 54 15.57 30.47 4.07
N ALA A 55 15.37 29.22 3.63
CA ALA A 55 15.46 28.02 4.47
C ALA A 55 16.91 27.75 4.90
N SER A 56 17.88 27.80 3.98
CA SER A 56 19.29 27.53 4.25
C SER A 56 19.99 28.55 5.17
N ARG A 57 19.31 29.65 5.53
CA ARG A 57 19.80 30.65 6.51
C ARG A 57 19.15 30.53 7.89
N GLN A 58 18.23 29.58 8.10
CA GLN A 58 17.64 29.36 9.42
C GLN A 58 18.64 28.68 10.37
N PRO A 59 18.71 29.10 11.65
CA PRO A 59 19.55 28.44 12.65
C PRO A 59 19.24 26.94 12.75
N GLY A 60 20.29 26.11 12.76
CA GLY A 60 20.18 24.66 12.82
C GLY A 60 19.90 23.97 11.48
N ILE A 61 19.71 24.68 10.36
CA ILE A 61 19.65 24.06 9.03
C ILE A 61 21.07 23.85 8.49
N VAL A 62 21.33 22.62 8.03
CA VAL A 62 22.64 22.15 7.56
C VAL A 62 22.67 22.04 6.04
N ALA A 63 21.57 21.61 5.41
CA ALA A 63 21.47 21.51 3.96
C ALA A 63 20.03 21.62 3.45
N VAL A 64 19.87 22.03 2.19
CA VAL A 64 18.65 21.85 1.41
C VAL A 64 19.05 21.23 0.08
N LEU A 65 18.68 19.97 -0.14
CA LEU A 65 19.05 19.21 -1.34
C LEU A 65 17.89 19.18 -2.33
N THR A 66 18.17 19.51 -3.59
CA THR A 66 17.21 19.47 -4.70
C THR A 66 17.33 18.17 -5.50
N GLY A 67 16.48 18.00 -6.52
CA GLY A 67 16.66 16.93 -7.52
C GLY A 67 18.02 16.97 -8.21
N GLN A 68 18.59 18.15 -8.47
CA GLN A 68 19.88 18.30 -9.14
C GLN A 68 21.05 17.82 -8.27
N ASP A 69 20.98 18.02 -6.95
CA ASP A 69 22.02 17.60 -6.02
C ASP A 69 21.99 16.09 -5.83
N LEU A 70 20.80 15.50 -5.69
CA LEU A 70 20.62 14.07 -5.52
C LEU A 70 20.90 13.27 -6.81
N ALA A 71 20.61 13.82 -7.99
CA ALA A 71 20.92 13.18 -9.28
C ALA A 71 22.44 12.98 -9.51
N ARG A 72 23.31 13.74 -8.84
CA ARG A 72 24.77 13.57 -8.90
C ARG A 72 25.29 12.40 -8.08
N VAL A 73 24.53 11.93 -7.09
CA VAL A 73 24.95 10.90 -6.12
C VAL A 73 23.98 9.72 -6.01
N THR A 74 22.95 9.69 -6.85
CA THR A 74 22.01 8.56 -6.97
C THR A 74 21.61 8.30 -8.42
N ALA A 75 21.58 7.04 -8.82
CA ALA A 75 20.94 6.61 -10.06
C ALA A 75 19.40 6.75 -9.96
N PRO A 76 18.62 6.74 -11.07
CA PRO A 76 17.17 6.55 -11.03
C PRO A 76 16.79 5.07 -10.72
N LEU A 77 15.53 4.81 -10.37
CA LEU A 77 14.97 3.45 -10.43
C LEU A 77 14.47 3.21 -11.86
N ARG A 78 15.00 2.19 -12.54
CA ARG A 78 14.52 1.74 -13.85
C ARG A 78 13.72 0.45 -13.70
N ILE A 79 12.43 0.49 -14.04
CA ILE A 79 11.54 -0.68 -14.10
C ILE A 79 11.40 -1.09 -15.56
N ALA A 80 12.16 -2.11 -15.97
CA ALA A 80 12.18 -2.60 -17.36
C ALA A 80 12.45 -4.12 -17.47
N PRO A 81 11.67 -5.00 -16.80
CA PRO A 81 11.79 -6.44 -17.02
C PRO A 81 11.34 -6.81 -18.44
N PRO A 82 11.89 -7.87 -19.06
CA PRO A 82 11.51 -8.30 -20.41
C PRO A 82 10.12 -8.93 -20.41
N ILE A 83 9.10 -8.09 -20.56
CA ILE A 83 7.68 -8.45 -20.58
C ILE A 83 7.06 -7.79 -21.81
N GLU A 84 6.49 -8.60 -22.70
CA GLU A 84 5.77 -8.11 -23.87
C GLU A 84 4.65 -7.12 -23.48
N GLY A 85 4.58 -5.99 -24.18
CA GLY A 85 3.59 -4.94 -23.96
C GLY A 85 3.83 -4.05 -22.73
N LEU A 86 4.93 -4.24 -21.98
CA LEU A 86 5.36 -3.36 -20.89
C LEU A 86 6.38 -2.33 -21.38
N LEU A 87 6.13 -1.06 -21.09
CA LEU A 87 7.08 0.01 -21.39
C LEU A 87 8.07 0.21 -20.22
N PRO A 88 9.37 0.43 -20.49
CA PRO A 88 10.34 0.84 -19.49
C PRO A 88 9.91 2.16 -18.82
N MET A 89 9.96 2.22 -17.49
CA MET A 89 9.70 3.45 -16.73
C MET A 89 10.88 3.79 -15.84
N GLU A 90 11.17 5.09 -15.68
CA GLU A 90 12.20 5.58 -14.77
C GLU A 90 11.64 6.53 -13.71
N MET A 91 12.28 6.53 -12.54
CA MET A 91 11.90 7.37 -11.42
C MET A 91 13.16 7.93 -10.74
N PRO A 92 13.47 9.23 -10.92
CA PRO A 92 14.60 9.88 -10.25
C PRO A 92 14.32 10.05 -8.76
N THR A 93 15.37 10.20 -7.96
CA THR A 93 15.27 10.34 -6.50
C THR A 93 14.37 11.52 -6.11
N LEU A 94 14.71 12.73 -6.56
CA LEU A 94 13.80 13.87 -6.63
C LEU A 94 13.67 14.27 -8.13
N PRO A 95 12.53 14.82 -8.58
CA PRO A 95 12.38 15.29 -9.95
C PRO A 95 13.18 16.57 -10.19
N THR A 96 13.60 16.81 -11.41
CA THR A 96 14.37 17.99 -11.85
C THR A 96 13.63 18.85 -12.87
N ASP A 97 12.49 18.35 -13.36
CA ASP A 97 11.76 18.77 -14.55
C ASP A 97 10.31 19.14 -14.22
N LYS A 98 9.55 18.20 -13.64
CA LYS A 98 8.13 18.35 -13.32
C LYS A 98 7.70 17.51 -12.13
N VAL A 99 6.77 18.06 -11.37
CA VAL A 99 6.02 17.33 -10.33
C VAL A 99 4.80 16.68 -10.97
N ARG A 100 4.56 15.41 -10.64
CA ARG A 100 3.59 14.56 -11.33
C ARG A 100 2.39 14.14 -10.49
N PHE A 101 2.34 14.50 -9.20
CA PHE A 101 1.14 14.35 -8.34
C PHE A 101 1.19 15.29 -7.12
N ILE A 102 0.05 15.52 -6.46
CA ILE A 102 0.01 16.30 -5.20
C ILE A 102 0.71 15.50 -4.10
N GLY A 103 1.78 16.05 -3.52
CA GLY A 103 2.65 15.34 -2.58
C GLY A 103 3.93 14.76 -3.19
N ASP A 104 4.17 14.96 -4.49
CA ASP A 104 5.45 14.63 -5.13
C ASP A 104 6.62 15.42 -4.51
N LEU A 105 7.84 14.90 -4.58
CA LEU A 105 9.00 15.47 -3.89
C LEU A 105 9.59 16.64 -4.66
N VAL A 106 10.16 17.63 -3.96
CA VAL A 106 10.72 18.84 -4.57
C VAL A 106 12.09 19.21 -3.99
N ALA A 107 12.21 19.19 -2.67
CA ALA A 107 13.48 19.38 -1.96
C ALA A 107 13.49 18.59 -0.63
N CYS A 108 14.69 18.29 -0.14
CA CYS A 108 14.94 17.68 1.18
C CYS A 108 15.66 18.71 2.07
N VAL A 109 15.00 19.20 3.11
CA VAL A 109 15.60 20.10 4.11
C VAL A 109 16.17 19.25 5.24
N ILE A 110 17.39 19.54 5.67
CA ILE A 110 18.14 18.76 6.66
C ILE A 110 18.73 19.70 7.72
N GLY A 111 18.58 19.35 9.00
CA GLY A 111 19.00 20.19 10.11
C GLY A 111 18.96 19.49 11.47
N GLU A 112 19.29 20.21 12.54
CA GLU A 112 19.61 19.63 13.84
C GLU A 112 18.39 19.29 14.70
N GLN A 113 17.27 19.98 14.50
CA GLN A 113 16.01 19.70 15.21
C GLN A 113 14.85 19.49 14.23
N ARG A 114 13.99 18.51 14.53
CA ARG A 114 12.80 18.20 13.71
C ARG A 114 11.96 19.45 13.38
N TYR A 115 11.61 20.22 14.41
CA TYR A 115 10.72 21.38 14.26
C TYR A 115 11.32 22.47 13.37
N GLN A 116 12.60 22.83 13.58
CA GLN A 116 13.32 23.79 12.73
C GLN A 116 13.33 23.35 11.25
N VAL A 117 13.49 22.04 11.00
CA VAL A 117 13.50 21.46 9.66
C VAL A 117 12.11 21.45 9.02
N GLU A 118 11.06 21.19 9.79
CA GLU A 118 9.66 21.28 9.34
C GLU A 118 9.23 22.73 9.06
N ASP A 119 9.66 23.70 9.89
CA ASP A 119 9.44 25.14 9.67
C ASP A 119 10.22 25.64 8.44
N ALA A 120 11.48 25.25 8.29
CA ALA A 120 12.32 25.68 7.16
C ALA A 120 11.83 25.14 5.80
N CYS A 121 11.10 24.01 5.76
CA CYS A 121 10.40 23.57 4.55
C CYS A 121 9.40 24.61 4.01
N ALA A 122 8.78 25.42 4.87
CA ALA A 122 7.86 26.50 4.45
C ALA A 122 8.59 27.73 3.86
N LEU A 123 9.92 27.79 3.97
CA LEU A 123 10.76 28.88 3.46
C LEU A 123 11.47 28.53 2.14
N VAL A 124 11.16 27.37 1.55
CA VAL A 124 11.65 26.98 0.22
C VAL A 124 10.64 27.47 -0.83
N ASP A 125 10.96 28.59 -1.48
CA ASP A 125 10.12 29.22 -2.50
C ASP A 125 10.26 28.48 -3.84
N VAL A 126 9.17 27.89 -4.36
CA VAL A 126 9.18 27.10 -5.61
C VAL A 126 8.22 27.71 -6.62
N ALA A 127 8.74 28.15 -7.76
CA ALA A 127 7.91 28.61 -8.86
C ALA A 127 7.57 27.45 -9.80
N TYR A 128 6.29 27.34 -10.13
CA TYR A 128 5.73 26.29 -10.98
C TYR A 128 5.08 26.88 -12.23
N ALA A 129 5.09 26.12 -13.33
CA ALA A 129 4.13 26.28 -14.41
C ALA A 129 3.15 25.10 -14.36
N PRO A 130 1.91 25.31 -13.84
CA PRO A 130 0.90 24.25 -13.79
C PRO A 130 0.56 23.70 -15.17
N LEU A 131 0.29 22.40 -15.21
CA LEU A 131 -0.17 21.67 -16.39
C LEU A 131 -1.55 21.05 -16.11
N PRO A 132 -2.37 20.74 -17.13
CA PRO A 132 -3.56 19.93 -16.92
C PRO A 132 -3.18 18.55 -16.35
N ALA A 133 -4.05 17.99 -15.51
CA ALA A 133 -3.80 16.75 -14.79
C ALA A 133 -4.75 15.64 -15.25
N VAL A 134 -4.19 14.48 -15.60
CA VAL A 134 -4.93 13.27 -15.91
C VAL A 134 -5.26 12.56 -14.60
N VAL A 135 -6.53 12.53 -14.20
CA VAL A 135 -6.95 11.98 -12.89
C VAL A 135 -7.97 10.83 -12.99
N ASP A 136 -8.48 10.57 -14.18
CA ASP A 136 -9.43 9.50 -14.46
C ASP A 136 -8.75 8.43 -15.33
N PRO A 137 -8.64 7.17 -14.87
CA PRO A 137 -7.99 6.12 -15.65
C PRO A 137 -8.77 5.71 -16.91
N GLU A 138 -10.10 5.93 -16.96
CA GLU A 138 -10.90 5.58 -18.14
C GLU A 138 -10.57 6.48 -19.34
N HIS A 139 -10.40 7.77 -19.05
CA HIS A 139 -10.08 8.80 -20.05
C HIS A 139 -8.57 8.99 -20.27
N ALA A 140 -7.70 8.41 -19.42
CA ALA A 140 -6.25 8.68 -19.39
C ALA A 140 -5.49 8.50 -20.72
N GLN A 141 -6.05 7.75 -21.66
CA GLN A 141 -5.47 7.44 -22.98
C GLN A 141 -6.01 8.33 -24.13
N GLU A 142 -6.89 9.29 -23.85
CA GLU A 142 -7.51 10.13 -24.88
C GLU A 142 -6.50 11.05 -25.60
N SER A 143 -6.75 11.26 -26.90
CA SER A 143 -5.92 12.11 -27.75
C SER A 143 -6.01 13.58 -27.31
N GLY A 144 -4.85 14.20 -27.05
CA GLY A 144 -4.76 15.60 -26.63
C GLY A 144 -4.61 15.80 -25.11
N LEU A 145 -4.74 14.73 -24.31
CA LEU A 145 -4.35 14.79 -22.90
C LEU A 145 -2.82 14.92 -22.75
N PRO A 146 -2.33 15.61 -21.69
CA PRO A 146 -0.91 15.69 -21.42
C PRO A 146 -0.36 14.35 -20.95
N LEU A 147 0.91 14.08 -21.27
CA LEU A 147 1.61 12.90 -20.81
C LEU A 147 2.07 13.08 -19.36
N VAL A 148 1.76 12.11 -18.49
CA VAL A 148 2.24 12.04 -17.11
C VAL A 148 3.75 11.75 -17.11
N ASP A 149 4.22 10.93 -18.05
CA ASP A 149 5.63 10.73 -18.39
C ASP A 149 5.80 10.78 -19.92
N GLU A 150 6.66 11.66 -20.41
CA GLU A 150 6.96 11.89 -21.81
C GLU A 150 7.46 10.65 -22.57
N THR A 151 8.02 9.66 -21.85
CA THR A 151 8.47 8.38 -22.43
C THR A 151 7.34 7.35 -22.63
N ILE A 152 6.14 7.62 -22.11
CA ILE A 152 5.01 6.68 -22.06
C ILE A 152 3.86 7.18 -22.94
N PRO A 153 3.83 6.82 -24.25
CA PRO A 153 2.81 7.30 -25.19
C PRO A 153 1.38 6.96 -24.75
N ALA A 154 0.49 7.93 -24.89
CA ALA A 154 -0.92 7.87 -24.46
C ALA A 154 -1.10 7.39 -23.01
N ASN A 155 -0.15 7.71 -22.12
CA ASN A 155 -0.11 7.30 -20.70
C ASN A 155 -0.20 5.78 -20.44
N ARG A 156 -0.05 4.93 -21.47
CA ARG A 156 -0.28 3.48 -21.39
C ARG A 156 1.01 2.73 -21.06
N ALA A 157 1.30 2.58 -19.77
CA ALA A 157 2.48 1.87 -19.27
C ALA A 157 2.47 0.36 -19.56
N TYR A 158 1.30 -0.27 -19.68
CA TYR A 158 1.16 -1.67 -20.08
C TYR A 158 -0.09 -1.92 -20.92
N GLN A 159 0.02 -2.84 -21.88
CA GLN A 159 -1.12 -3.53 -22.48
C GLN A 159 -0.78 -5.01 -22.72
N GLY A 160 -1.70 -5.91 -22.43
CA GLY A 160 -1.50 -7.34 -22.69
C GLY A 160 -2.78 -8.17 -22.63
N VAL A 161 -2.76 -9.34 -23.27
CA VAL A 161 -3.88 -10.28 -23.31
C VAL A 161 -3.37 -11.68 -23.00
N PHE A 162 -4.14 -12.44 -22.22
CA PHE A 162 -3.98 -13.87 -22.00
C PHE A 162 -5.29 -14.57 -22.36
N ALA A 163 -5.20 -15.74 -22.99
CA ALA A 163 -6.35 -16.60 -23.28
C ALA A 163 -5.97 -18.08 -23.14
N HIS A 164 -6.96 -18.90 -22.79
CA HIS A 164 -6.92 -20.35 -22.77
C HIS A 164 -8.28 -20.89 -23.19
N GLY A 165 -8.30 -21.99 -23.96
CA GLY A 165 -9.51 -22.47 -24.62
C GLY A 165 -10.01 -21.52 -25.72
N ASP A 166 -11.23 -21.74 -26.20
CA ASP A 166 -11.90 -20.85 -27.16
C ASP A 166 -13.07 -20.11 -26.50
N VAL A 167 -12.73 -18.96 -25.91
CA VAL A 167 -13.70 -18.07 -25.26
C VAL A 167 -14.71 -17.49 -26.26
N ALA A 168 -14.38 -17.38 -27.55
CA ALA A 168 -15.32 -16.87 -28.54
C ALA A 168 -16.39 -17.91 -28.86
N ALA A 169 -15.98 -19.16 -29.11
CA ALA A 169 -16.90 -20.28 -29.28
C ALA A 169 -17.72 -20.56 -28.01
N ALA A 170 -17.10 -20.53 -26.82
CA ALA A 170 -17.80 -20.74 -25.55
C ALA A 170 -18.84 -19.65 -25.25
N LEU A 171 -18.56 -18.37 -25.59
CA LEU A 171 -19.55 -17.28 -25.50
C LEU A 171 -20.63 -17.39 -26.57
N GLY A 172 -20.32 -17.88 -27.77
CA GLY A 172 -21.29 -18.08 -28.86
C GLY A 172 -22.21 -19.29 -28.67
N ALA A 173 -21.75 -20.32 -27.96
CA ALA A 173 -22.52 -21.52 -27.63
C ALA A 173 -23.26 -21.42 -26.27
N ALA A 174 -23.21 -20.29 -25.59
CA ALA A 174 -23.94 -20.03 -24.35
C ALA A 174 -25.44 -19.81 -24.62
N ASP A 175 -26.31 -20.16 -23.67
CA ASP A 175 -27.74 -19.86 -23.75
C ASP A 175 -27.98 -18.36 -23.47
N GLN A 176 -27.13 -17.77 -22.62
CA GLN A 176 -27.13 -16.35 -22.28
C GLN A 176 -25.69 -15.88 -22.01
N VAL A 177 -25.38 -14.62 -22.34
CA VAL A 177 -24.13 -13.96 -21.89
C VAL A 177 -24.48 -12.90 -20.84
N VAL A 178 -23.98 -13.10 -19.62
CA VAL A 178 -24.19 -12.20 -18.49
C VAL A 178 -23.01 -11.24 -18.39
N ALA A 179 -23.28 -9.93 -18.39
CA ALA A 179 -22.28 -8.89 -18.21
C ALA A 179 -22.29 -8.35 -16.76
N ALA A 180 -21.11 -8.07 -16.22
CA ALA A 180 -20.96 -7.41 -14.92
C ALA A 180 -19.73 -6.49 -14.93
N ARG A 181 -19.83 -5.34 -14.25
CA ARG A 181 -18.75 -4.38 -14.07
C ARG A 181 -18.48 -4.17 -12.58
N PHE A 182 -17.21 -4.19 -12.21
CA PHE A 182 -16.73 -3.98 -10.84
C PHE A 182 -15.74 -2.83 -10.86
N HIS A 183 -15.89 -1.87 -9.95
CA HIS A 183 -14.93 -0.79 -9.75
C HIS A 183 -14.55 -0.79 -8.27
N GLN A 184 -13.28 -1.03 -7.97
CA GLN A 184 -12.73 -0.79 -6.64
C GLN A 184 -12.06 0.58 -6.62
N GLY A 185 -12.50 1.45 -5.71
CA GLY A 185 -11.88 2.76 -5.51
C GLY A 185 -10.54 2.64 -4.80
N ARG A 186 -9.65 3.61 -5.09
CA ARG A 186 -8.29 3.73 -4.55
C ARG A 186 -8.25 3.70 -3.02
N GLN A 187 -7.29 2.96 -2.46
CA GLN A 187 -7.11 2.75 -1.02
C GLN A 187 -5.63 2.89 -0.62
N THR A 188 -5.38 3.15 0.66
CA THR A 188 -4.02 3.16 1.23
C THR A 188 -3.96 2.32 2.51
N HIS A 189 -2.74 1.99 2.92
CA HIS A 189 -2.41 0.92 3.86
C HIS A 189 -2.59 1.33 5.34
N VAL A 190 -2.42 2.63 5.62
CA VAL A 190 -2.50 3.29 6.94
C VAL A 190 -1.89 2.47 8.09
N PRO A 191 -0.61 2.04 8.02
CA PRO A 191 0.08 1.44 9.17
C PRO A 191 0.20 2.47 10.30
N LEU A 192 0.06 2.04 11.56
CA LEU A 192 -0.01 2.97 12.70
C LEU A 192 1.31 3.71 12.91
N GLU A 193 2.43 3.01 12.74
CA GLU A 193 3.74 3.61 12.45
C GLU A 193 3.79 3.98 10.95
N PRO A 194 4.02 5.25 10.56
CA PRO A 194 4.31 5.67 9.18
C PRO A 194 5.61 5.05 8.63
N ARG A 195 6.09 5.47 7.45
CA ARG A 195 7.46 5.17 7.01
C ARG A 195 8.50 5.94 7.85
N GLY A 196 9.72 5.42 7.90
CA GLY A 196 10.83 6.12 8.53
C GLY A 196 12.15 5.35 8.45
N CYS A 197 13.24 6.09 8.38
CA CYS A 197 14.60 5.54 8.32
C CYS A 197 15.60 6.39 9.10
N LEU A 198 16.67 5.75 9.58
CA LEU A 198 17.89 6.38 10.06
C LEU A 198 19.04 5.84 9.20
N ALA A 199 19.68 6.73 8.44
CA ALA A 199 20.91 6.46 7.72
C ALA A 199 22.12 6.89 8.56
N SER A 200 23.21 6.11 8.52
CA SER A 200 24.50 6.48 9.08
C SER A 200 25.61 6.01 8.13
N TRP A 201 26.13 6.95 7.34
CA TRP A 201 27.35 6.77 6.57
C TRP A 201 28.59 6.97 7.45
N GLN A 202 29.61 6.13 7.27
CA GLN A 202 30.89 6.18 7.97
C GLN A 202 31.99 6.56 6.97
N PRO A 203 32.43 7.84 6.89
CA PRO A 203 33.37 8.28 5.86
C PRO A 203 34.71 7.54 5.82
N GLY A 204 35.22 7.09 6.97
CA GLY A 204 36.49 6.37 7.06
C GLY A 204 36.43 4.87 6.72
N GLU A 205 35.23 4.29 6.59
CA GLU A 205 35.02 2.89 6.20
C GLU A 205 34.33 2.76 4.81
N GLU A 206 33.79 3.87 4.30
CA GLU A 206 32.84 3.92 3.19
C GLU A 206 31.60 3.01 3.35
N THR A 207 31.17 2.77 4.60
CA THR A 207 30.01 1.92 4.93
C THR A 207 28.75 2.73 5.22
N LEU A 208 27.59 2.15 4.90
CA LEU A 208 26.26 2.65 5.25
C LEU A 208 25.57 1.65 6.19
N THR A 209 25.30 2.04 7.45
CA THR A 209 24.27 1.35 8.25
C THR A 209 22.94 2.09 8.12
N PHE A 210 21.88 1.34 7.83
CA PHE A 210 20.57 1.89 7.50
C PHE A 210 19.47 1.17 8.29
N TRP A 211 18.93 1.82 9.31
CA TRP A 211 17.79 1.31 10.07
C TRP A 211 16.49 1.74 9.37
N HIS A 212 15.64 0.78 9.02
CA HIS A 212 14.40 1.04 8.29
C HIS A 212 13.31 0.05 8.71
N SER A 213 12.10 0.57 8.91
CA SER A 213 10.85 -0.17 9.12
C SER A 213 10.40 -0.97 7.88
N THR A 214 11.30 -1.64 7.17
CA THR A 214 11.01 -2.37 5.93
C THR A 214 10.50 -3.80 6.19
N GLN A 215 9.75 -4.33 5.22
CA GLN A 215 9.34 -5.72 5.16
C GLN A 215 10.36 -6.65 4.49
N ILE A 216 11.38 -6.10 3.80
CA ILE A 216 12.35 -6.87 2.99
C ILE A 216 13.80 -6.34 3.09
N PRO A 217 14.47 -6.45 4.26
CA PRO A 217 15.79 -5.86 4.49
C PRO A 217 16.89 -6.33 3.53
N HIS A 218 16.84 -7.57 3.04
CA HIS A 218 17.87 -8.08 2.12
C HIS A 218 17.76 -7.46 0.71
N PRO A 219 16.61 -7.50 -0.02
CA PRO A 219 16.47 -6.72 -1.25
C PRO A 219 16.60 -5.20 -1.06
N MET A 220 16.21 -4.66 0.11
CA MET A 220 16.41 -3.24 0.45
C MET A 220 17.89 -2.86 0.42
N ARG A 221 18.78 -3.73 0.92
CA ARG A 221 20.24 -3.57 0.86
C ARG A 221 20.73 -3.51 -0.59
N SER A 222 20.34 -4.47 -1.42
CA SER A 222 20.72 -4.54 -2.84
C SER A 222 20.23 -3.30 -3.61
N ALA A 223 18.99 -2.87 -3.35
CA ALA A 223 18.40 -1.67 -3.95
C ALA A 223 19.12 -0.38 -3.52
N LEU A 224 19.46 -0.22 -2.23
CA LEU A 224 20.23 0.92 -1.74
C LEU A 224 21.62 0.97 -2.37
N ALA A 225 22.35 -0.14 -2.39
CA ALA A 225 23.69 -0.24 -2.96
C ALA A 225 23.70 0.15 -4.45
N ALA A 226 22.79 -0.44 -5.24
CA ALA A 226 22.65 -0.12 -6.65
C ALA A 226 22.22 1.34 -6.92
N ARG A 227 21.29 1.89 -6.12
CA ARG A 227 20.83 3.28 -6.27
C ARG A 227 21.87 4.32 -5.83
N LEU A 228 22.78 3.99 -4.91
CA LEU A 228 23.87 4.85 -4.41
C LEU A 228 25.20 4.67 -5.15
N GLY A 229 25.33 3.68 -6.03
CA GLY A 229 26.58 3.38 -6.74
C GLY A 229 27.70 2.90 -5.81
N ILE A 230 27.38 2.01 -4.86
CA ILE A 230 28.33 1.45 -3.90
C ILE A 230 28.23 -0.08 -3.83
N ALA A 231 29.26 -0.74 -3.30
CA ALA A 231 29.25 -2.20 -3.13
C ALA A 231 28.16 -2.65 -2.15
N GLU A 232 27.48 -3.77 -2.44
CA GLU A 232 26.42 -4.29 -1.56
C GLU A 232 26.95 -4.73 -0.18
N SER A 233 28.22 -5.16 -0.10
CA SER A 233 28.93 -5.45 1.14
C SER A 233 29.11 -4.22 2.05
N ALA A 234 29.14 -3.01 1.48
CA ALA A 234 29.24 -1.76 2.24
C ALA A 234 27.91 -1.31 2.85
N VAL A 235 26.79 -1.99 2.57
CA VAL A 235 25.46 -1.61 3.04
C VAL A 235 24.91 -2.62 4.06
N ARG A 236 24.57 -2.14 5.26
CA ARG A 236 23.96 -2.92 6.33
C ARG A 236 22.56 -2.41 6.66
N VAL A 237 21.53 -3.08 6.15
CA VAL A 237 20.13 -2.77 6.49
C VAL A 237 19.73 -3.48 7.79
N ILE A 238 19.09 -2.75 8.71
CA ILE A 238 18.60 -3.26 9.99
C ILE A 238 17.10 -2.95 10.10
N THR A 239 16.28 -3.97 10.36
CA THR A 239 14.86 -3.80 10.64
C THR A 239 14.62 -4.00 12.14
N PRO A 240 14.19 -2.95 12.88
CA PRO A 240 13.81 -3.07 14.28
C PRO A 240 12.36 -3.57 14.39
N ASP A 241 11.63 -3.31 15.48
CA ASP A 241 10.18 -3.58 15.49
C ASP A 241 9.47 -2.68 14.46
N VAL A 242 8.37 -3.14 13.87
CA VAL A 242 7.63 -2.41 12.82
C VAL A 242 6.16 -2.30 13.20
N GLY A 243 5.62 -1.08 13.28
CA GLY A 243 4.25 -0.78 13.69
C GLY A 243 3.22 -0.99 12.58
N GLY A 244 3.32 -2.13 11.88
CA GLY A 244 2.56 -2.45 10.69
C GLY A 244 3.18 -1.92 9.39
N GLY A 245 2.76 -2.49 8.26
CA GLY A 245 3.21 -2.09 6.92
C GLY A 245 2.33 -2.61 5.80
N PHE A 246 1.81 -3.84 5.93
CA PHE A 246 0.74 -4.40 5.08
C PHE A 246 1.03 -4.43 3.57
N GLY A 247 2.29 -4.25 3.17
CA GLY A 247 2.76 -4.14 1.79
C GLY A 247 3.29 -2.75 1.41
N GLN A 248 2.96 -1.70 2.18
CA GLN A 248 3.45 -0.34 1.95
C GLN A 248 4.96 -0.25 2.14
N LYS A 249 5.51 -0.96 3.14
CA LYS A 249 6.92 -0.92 3.56
C LYS A 249 7.80 -1.92 2.79
N ILE A 250 7.42 -2.24 1.55
CA ILE A 250 8.15 -3.15 0.66
C ILE A 250 9.26 -2.42 -0.13
N PRO A 251 8.96 -1.48 -1.05
CA PRO A 251 9.99 -0.91 -1.93
C PRO A 251 10.93 0.06 -1.20
N LEU A 252 12.10 0.28 -1.78
CA LEU A 252 12.92 1.45 -1.48
C LEU A 252 12.27 2.68 -2.10
N TYR A 253 11.68 3.54 -1.27
CA TYR A 253 11.13 4.82 -1.72
C TYR A 253 12.21 5.89 -1.90
N ARG A 254 11.78 6.99 -2.51
CA ARG A 254 12.59 8.16 -2.83
C ARG A 254 13.06 8.93 -1.58
N GLU A 255 12.23 9.04 -0.54
CA GLU A 255 12.59 9.71 0.72
C GLU A 255 13.69 8.95 1.48
N GLU A 256 13.55 7.63 1.59
CA GLU A 256 14.53 6.73 2.19
C GLU A 256 15.89 6.79 1.46
N LEU A 257 15.88 6.80 0.12
CA LEU A 257 17.11 6.95 -0.67
C LEU A 257 17.72 8.34 -0.55
N ALA A 258 16.91 9.41 -0.57
CA ALA A 258 17.39 10.78 -0.35
C ALA A 258 18.00 10.96 1.05
N THR A 259 17.46 10.27 2.06
CA THR A 259 17.99 10.27 3.43
C THR A 259 19.33 9.53 3.52
N ALA A 260 19.48 8.40 2.81
CA ALA A 260 20.76 7.70 2.69
C ALA A 260 21.83 8.54 1.96
N ALA A 261 21.47 9.17 0.84
CA ALA A 261 22.35 10.07 0.09
C ALA A 261 22.75 11.30 0.91
N ALA A 262 21.82 11.90 1.67
CA ALA A 262 22.09 13.01 2.58
C ALA A 262 23.11 12.63 3.67
N SER A 263 22.98 11.44 4.27
CA SER A 263 23.96 10.96 5.27
C SER A 263 25.35 10.78 4.67
N ARG A 264 25.44 10.26 3.43
CA ARG A 264 26.71 10.13 2.68
C ARG A 264 27.33 11.49 2.36
N LEU A 265 26.53 12.46 1.89
CA LEU A 265 26.98 13.82 1.57
C LEU A 265 27.47 14.61 2.79
N LEU A 266 26.85 14.41 3.96
CA LEU A 266 27.12 15.20 5.16
C LEU A 266 28.06 14.51 6.17
N GLY A 267 28.41 13.24 5.97
CA GLY A 267 29.23 12.46 6.91
C GLY A 267 28.62 12.34 8.31
N ARG A 268 27.30 12.51 8.44
CA ARG A 268 26.54 12.52 9.70
C ARG A 268 25.34 11.57 9.60
N PRO A 269 24.84 10.99 10.71
CA PRO A 269 23.60 10.25 10.69
C PRO A 269 22.42 11.17 10.33
N VAL A 270 21.49 10.71 9.50
CA VAL A 270 20.29 11.47 9.10
C VAL A 270 19.04 10.62 9.29
N ARG A 271 18.05 11.16 10.01
CA ARG A 271 16.78 10.48 10.33
C ARG A 271 15.60 11.19 9.67
N TRP A 272 14.77 10.43 8.98
CA TRP A 272 13.48 10.87 8.46
C TRP A 272 12.35 10.01 9.03
N ILE A 273 11.25 10.64 9.43
CA ILE A 273 10.04 9.99 9.95
C ILE A 273 8.82 10.65 9.27
N GLU A 274 8.09 9.89 8.46
CA GLU A 274 6.94 10.34 7.69
C GLU A 274 5.79 10.81 8.61
N THR A 275 5.16 11.94 8.29
CA THR A 275 3.92 12.37 8.95
C THR A 275 2.71 11.58 8.45
N ARG A 276 1.61 11.55 9.22
CA ARG A 276 0.38 10.90 8.73
C ARG A 276 -0.15 11.54 7.44
N ARG A 277 0.04 12.85 7.24
CA ARG A 277 -0.38 13.54 6.01
C ARG A 277 0.37 13.00 4.79
N GLU A 278 1.69 12.90 4.87
CA GLU A 278 2.54 12.33 3.81
C GLU A 278 2.20 10.85 3.55
N ASN A 279 1.97 10.06 4.60
CA ASN A 279 1.56 8.65 4.47
C ASN A 279 0.21 8.47 3.73
N LEU A 280 -0.67 9.47 3.76
CA LEU A 280 -1.93 9.48 3.04
C LEU A 280 -1.80 9.97 1.58
N ILE A 281 -0.87 10.88 1.27
CA ILE A 281 -0.77 11.51 -0.06
C ILE A 281 0.41 11.05 -0.93
N SER A 282 1.51 10.55 -0.36
CA SER A 282 2.78 10.30 -1.07
C SER A 282 3.36 8.89 -0.92
N SER A 283 2.96 8.13 0.10
CA SER A 283 3.20 6.68 0.17
C SER A 283 2.44 5.93 -0.94
N LEU A 284 2.69 4.61 -1.08
CA LEU A 284 1.90 3.76 -1.97
C LEU A 284 0.40 3.76 -1.62
N HIS A 285 -0.41 3.92 -2.67
CA HIS A 285 -1.82 3.53 -2.71
C HIS A 285 -1.97 2.15 -3.39
N ALA A 286 -3.19 1.67 -3.53
CA ALA A 286 -3.54 0.41 -4.18
C ALA A 286 -5.02 0.44 -4.64
N ARG A 287 -5.44 -0.62 -5.35
CA ARG A 287 -6.84 -1.03 -5.55
C ARG A 287 -7.70 -0.23 -6.51
N GLU A 288 -7.15 0.73 -7.24
CA GLU A 288 -7.91 1.49 -8.23
C GLU A 288 -7.99 0.71 -9.55
N ASP A 289 -8.89 -0.28 -9.54
CA ASP A 289 -9.07 -1.30 -10.57
C ASP A 289 -10.53 -1.28 -11.07
N ILE A 290 -10.70 -1.20 -12.39
CA ILE A 290 -11.98 -1.32 -13.10
C ILE A 290 -11.95 -2.64 -13.86
N VAL A 291 -12.95 -3.49 -13.63
CA VAL A 291 -13.01 -4.86 -14.14
C VAL A 291 -14.37 -5.12 -14.80
N ASP A 292 -14.38 -5.21 -16.12
CA ASP A 292 -15.53 -5.68 -16.89
C ASP A 292 -15.44 -7.19 -17.11
N VAL A 293 -16.58 -7.88 -16.97
CA VAL A 293 -16.69 -9.34 -17.11
C VAL A 293 -17.85 -9.67 -18.05
N ARG A 294 -17.63 -10.62 -18.96
CA ARG A 294 -18.67 -11.31 -19.74
C ARG A 294 -18.57 -12.81 -19.46
N ALA A 295 -19.62 -13.39 -18.88
CA ALA A 295 -19.71 -14.82 -18.62
C ALA A 295 -20.77 -15.46 -19.53
N GLY A 296 -20.37 -16.42 -20.35
CA GLY A 296 -21.29 -17.28 -21.10
C GLY A 296 -21.83 -18.36 -20.19
N VAL A 297 -23.15 -18.53 -20.13
CA VAL A 297 -23.83 -19.46 -19.23
C VAL A 297 -24.88 -20.29 -19.93
N LYS A 298 -25.13 -21.47 -19.37
CA LYS A 298 -26.28 -22.33 -19.67
C LYS A 298 -27.42 -22.07 -18.70
N SER A 299 -28.62 -22.48 -19.09
CA SER A 299 -29.88 -22.27 -18.37
C SER A 299 -29.92 -22.92 -16.98
N ASP A 300 -29.05 -23.91 -16.72
CA ASP A 300 -28.84 -24.55 -15.41
C ASP A 300 -27.86 -23.78 -14.49
N GLY A 301 -27.28 -22.68 -14.98
CA GLY A 301 -26.26 -21.90 -14.29
C GLY A 301 -24.82 -22.36 -14.53
N THR A 302 -24.56 -23.35 -15.40
CA THR A 302 -23.20 -23.76 -15.78
C THR A 302 -22.52 -22.64 -16.57
N ILE A 303 -21.33 -22.23 -16.13
CA ILE A 303 -20.49 -21.21 -16.78
C ILE A 303 -19.60 -21.92 -17.81
N VAL A 304 -19.79 -21.62 -19.09
CA VAL A 304 -19.05 -22.26 -20.19
C VAL A 304 -17.80 -21.50 -20.60
N GLY A 305 -17.74 -20.17 -20.40
CA GLY A 305 -16.55 -19.38 -20.68
C GLY A 305 -16.64 -17.96 -20.14
N VAL A 306 -15.49 -17.33 -19.88
CA VAL A 306 -15.42 -15.96 -19.31
C VAL A 306 -14.35 -15.11 -19.98
N ASP A 307 -14.74 -13.91 -20.44
CA ASP A 307 -13.83 -12.84 -20.84
C ASP A 307 -13.80 -11.73 -19.78
N VAL A 308 -12.61 -11.28 -19.41
CA VAL A 308 -12.37 -10.23 -18.42
C VAL A 308 -11.51 -9.11 -19.03
N ARG A 309 -11.85 -7.86 -18.75
CA ARG A 309 -11.02 -6.69 -19.08
C ARG A 309 -10.71 -5.95 -17.80
N ILE A 310 -9.42 -5.69 -17.56
CA ILE A 310 -8.92 -5.02 -16.35
C ILE A 310 -8.23 -3.72 -16.80
N LEU A 311 -8.78 -2.59 -16.38
CA LEU A 311 -8.12 -1.30 -16.42
C LEU A 311 -7.63 -0.98 -15.00
N THR A 312 -6.34 -0.64 -14.85
CA THR A 312 -5.73 -0.37 -13.54
C THR A 312 -5.00 0.98 -13.56
N ASP A 313 -5.27 1.82 -12.56
CA ASP A 313 -4.59 3.10 -12.36
C ASP A 313 -3.27 2.86 -11.61
N PHE A 314 -2.15 3.14 -12.28
CA PHE A 314 -0.82 2.90 -11.71
C PHE A 314 -0.23 4.12 -10.98
N GLY A 315 -0.88 5.29 -11.08
CA GLY A 315 -0.33 6.57 -10.65
C GLY A 315 0.84 7.06 -11.51
N ALA A 316 1.64 7.99 -10.96
CA ALA A 316 2.60 8.78 -11.73
C ALA A 316 4.02 8.20 -11.90
N TYR A 317 4.35 7.14 -11.16
CA TYR A 317 5.67 6.49 -11.20
C TYR A 317 5.57 4.99 -10.86
N ALA A 318 6.60 4.22 -11.22
CA ALA A 318 6.64 2.78 -11.00
C ALA A 318 7.61 2.34 -9.88
N TYR A 319 7.07 1.72 -8.82
CA TYR A 319 7.85 0.91 -7.86
C TYR A 319 7.87 -0.58 -8.22
N PHE A 320 6.96 -1.00 -9.11
CA PHE A 320 6.79 -2.37 -9.59
C PHE A 320 6.47 -2.33 -11.10
N PRO A 321 6.58 -3.45 -11.84
CA PRO A 321 6.11 -3.51 -13.23
C PRO A 321 4.60 -3.20 -13.29
N ALA A 322 4.15 -2.35 -14.22
CA ALA A 322 2.77 -1.88 -14.29
C ALA A 322 1.74 -3.02 -14.44
N ASN A 323 2.12 -4.14 -15.08
CA ASN A 323 1.26 -5.31 -15.20
C ASN A 323 1.14 -6.15 -13.93
N TYR A 324 2.02 -5.99 -12.94
CA TYR A 324 2.25 -7.02 -11.91
C TYR A 324 1.02 -7.24 -11.02
N MET A 325 0.34 -6.16 -10.60
CA MET A 325 -0.89 -6.25 -9.80
C MET A 325 -2.06 -6.84 -10.60
N ALA A 326 -2.41 -6.22 -11.74
CA ALA A 326 -3.52 -6.65 -12.57
C ALA A 326 -3.33 -8.06 -13.16
N ARG A 327 -2.09 -8.51 -13.43
CA ARG A 327 -1.80 -9.89 -13.85
C ARG A 327 -2.08 -10.89 -12.73
N VAL A 328 -1.70 -10.58 -11.49
CA VAL A 328 -2.05 -11.44 -10.33
C VAL A 328 -3.56 -11.47 -10.13
N VAL A 329 -4.28 -10.38 -10.43
CA VAL A 329 -5.75 -10.36 -10.42
C VAL A 329 -6.32 -11.29 -11.49
N GLY A 330 -6.00 -11.07 -12.78
CA GLY A 330 -6.49 -11.89 -13.90
C GLY A 330 -6.16 -13.38 -13.74
N MET A 331 -4.95 -13.72 -13.26
CA MET A 331 -4.60 -15.11 -12.98
C MET A 331 -5.46 -15.79 -11.89
N MET A 332 -6.17 -15.03 -11.05
CA MET A 332 -6.92 -15.56 -9.90
C MET A 332 -8.45 -15.39 -9.97
N VAL A 333 -9.00 -14.71 -10.98
CA VAL A 333 -10.47 -14.64 -11.18
C VAL A 333 -11.15 -16.01 -11.38
N PRO A 334 -10.53 -17.05 -11.99
CA PRO A 334 -11.13 -18.39 -12.04
C PRO A 334 -11.42 -19.02 -10.65
N GLY A 335 -10.71 -18.60 -9.60
CA GLY A 335 -11.02 -18.94 -8.22
C GLY A 335 -11.08 -20.45 -7.94
N ALA A 336 -12.22 -20.92 -7.44
CA ALA A 336 -12.49 -22.31 -7.06
C ALA A 336 -13.38 -23.06 -8.09
N TYR A 337 -13.46 -22.57 -9.33
CA TYR A 337 -14.50 -22.96 -10.29
C TYR A 337 -13.93 -23.71 -11.49
N ARG A 338 -14.72 -24.67 -12.02
CA ARG A 338 -14.47 -25.37 -13.28
C ARG A 338 -14.62 -24.37 -14.44
N LEU A 339 -13.52 -23.69 -14.77
CA LEU A 339 -13.44 -22.71 -15.85
C LEU A 339 -12.17 -22.99 -16.66
N ARG A 340 -12.35 -23.52 -17.87
CA ARG A 340 -11.28 -23.74 -18.85
C ARG A 340 -11.18 -22.54 -19.79
N ASP A 341 -12.23 -22.28 -20.55
CA ASP A 341 -12.29 -21.24 -21.56
C ASP A 341 -12.29 -19.86 -20.89
N TYR A 342 -11.11 -19.28 -20.79
CA TYR A 342 -10.84 -18.10 -19.97
C TYR A 342 -9.90 -17.11 -20.67
N ARG A 343 -10.31 -15.84 -20.70
CA ARG A 343 -9.55 -14.72 -21.23
C ARG A 343 -9.45 -13.61 -20.20
N TYR A 344 -8.27 -12.98 -20.09
CA TYR A 344 -8.15 -11.65 -19.49
C TYR A 344 -7.30 -10.73 -20.36
N ALA A 345 -7.79 -9.51 -20.55
CA ALA A 345 -7.02 -8.38 -21.10
C ALA A 345 -6.72 -7.38 -19.98
N ILE A 346 -5.53 -6.81 -19.99
CA ILE A 346 -5.09 -5.80 -19.02
C ILE A 346 -4.59 -4.57 -19.78
N THR A 347 -5.01 -3.40 -19.31
CA THR A 347 -4.39 -2.11 -19.63
C THR A 347 -4.01 -1.41 -18.33
N ALA A 348 -2.77 -0.95 -18.21
CA ALA A 348 -2.33 -0.14 -17.08
C ALA A 348 -1.98 1.27 -17.56
N VAL A 349 -2.56 2.27 -16.90
CA VAL A 349 -2.45 3.68 -17.27
C VAL A 349 -1.77 4.49 -16.17
N LEU A 350 -1.03 5.52 -16.57
CA LEU A 350 -0.48 6.53 -15.67
C LEU A 350 -1.50 7.64 -15.44
N THR A 351 -1.57 8.12 -14.20
CA THR A 351 -2.37 9.29 -13.80
C THR A 351 -1.57 10.16 -12.84
N ASN A 352 -2.00 11.41 -12.65
CA ASN A 352 -1.37 12.38 -11.75
C ASN A 352 -1.69 12.14 -10.26
N LYS A 353 -1.61 10.87 -9.84
CA LYS A 353 -1.80 10.37 -8.48
C LYS A 353 -0.50 9.74 -7.97
N CYS A 354 -0.34 9.55 -6.66
CA CYS A 354 0.83 8.84 -6.15
C CYS A 354 0.88 7.38 -6.66
N PRO A 355 2.05 6.72 -6.67
CA PRO A 355 2.20 5.36 -7.22
C PRO A 355 1.31 4.29 -6.58
N ALA A 356 0.86 3.33 -7.40
CA ALA A 356 0.13 2.14 -6.96
C ALA A 356 1.06 0.98 -6.57
N GLY A 357 0.59 0.12 -5.65
CA GLY A 357 1.36 -1.03 -5.16
C GLY A 357 0.56 -2.06 -4.35
N PRO A 358 1.24 -3.06 -3.75
CA PRO A 358 0.59 -4.24 -3.19
C PRO A 358 0.06 -4.02 -1.77
N TYR A 359 -1.25 -3.77 -1.59
CA TYR A 359 -1.89 -3.72 -0.27
C TYR A 359 -2.53 -5.07 0.12
N ARG A 360 -2.04 -5.71 1.19
CA ARG A 360 -2.62 -6.89 1.89
C ARG A 360 -3.30 -7.92 0.96
N ALA A 361 -2.50 -8.83 0.39
CA ALA A 361 -2.90 -9.86 -0.58
C ALA A 361 -3.44 -9.25 -1.89
N PRO A 362 -2.59 -8.92 -2.89
CA PRO A 362 -2.97 -8.14 -4.06
C PRO A 362 -4.11 -8.74 -4.91
N MET A 363 -4.40 -10.03 -4.80
CA MET A 363 -5.56 -10.71 -5.39
C MET A 363 -6.92 -10.46 -4.70
N LEU A 364 -7.04 -9.60 -3.67
CA LEU A 364 -8.28 -9.47 -2.88
C LEU A 364 -9.53 -9.11 -3.71
N ILE A 365 -9.37 -8.32 -4.77
CA ILE A 365 -10.46 -7.94 -5.68
C ILE A 365 -11.02 -9.15 -6.46
N CYS A 366 -10.24 -10.22 -6.69
CA CYS A 366 -10.70 -11.41 -7.40
C CYS A 366 -11.92 -12.02 -6.71
N SER A 367 -11.92 -12.13 -5.38
CA SER A 367 -13.09 -12.65 -4.64
C SER A 367 -14.33 -11.76 -4.74
N TRP A 368 -14.21 -10.49 -5.12
CA TRP A 368 -15.37 -9.65 -5.44
C TRP A 368 -15.82 -9.88 -6.88
N VAL A 369 -14.89 -9.90 -7.84
CA VAL A 369 -15.18 -10.14 -9.27
C VAL A 369 -15.81 -11.52 -9.49
N THR A 370 -15.20 -12.59 -9.00
CA THR A 370 -15.68 -13.98 -9.18
C THR A 370 -17.05 -14.19 -8.53
N GLU A 371 -17.17 -13.89 -7.23
CA GLU A 371 -18.42 -14.11 -6.47
C GLU A 371 -19.53 -13.15 -6.93
N GLY A 372 -19.18 -11.93 -7.32
CA GLY A 372 -20.11 -10.94 -7.86
C GLY A 372 -20.63 -11.32 -9.24
N THR A 373 -19.79 -11.97 -10.06
CA THR A 373 -20.19 -12.52 -11.37
C THR A 373 -21.12 -13.71 -11.17
N ILE A 374 -20.82 -14.62 -10.24
CA ILE A 374 -21.71 -15.76 -9.93
C ILE A 374 -23.05 -15.28 -9.34
N ASP A 375 -23.02 -14.28 -8.45
CA ASP A 375 -24.24 -13.63 -7.96
C ASP A 375 -25.02 -12.93 -9.11
N ALA A 376 -24.35 -12.46 -10.17
CA ALA A 376 -25.00 -11.86 -11.34
C ALA A 376 -25.64 -12.91 -12.26
N VAL A 377 -24.95 -14.04 -12.51
CA VAL A 377 -25.50 -15.19 -13.23
C VAL A 377 -26.75 -15.72 -12.53
N ALA A 378 -26.68 -15.90 -11.20
CA ALA A 378 -27.82 -16.34 -10.40
C ALA A 378 -29.03 -15.40 -10.53
N ARG A 379 -28.82 -14.07 -10.57
CA ARG A 379 -29.90 -13.09 -10.80
C ARG A 379 -30.42 -13.07 -12.24
N ALA A 380 -29.59 -13.38 -13.23
CA ALA A 380 -29.99 -13.38 -14.64
C ALA A 380 -30.89 -14.58 -15.00
N LEU A 381 -30.72 -15.70 -14.28
CA LEU A 381 -31.44 -16.97 -14.49
C LEU A 381 -32.50 -17.27 -13.40
N ASP A 382 -32.71 -16.36 -12.45
CA ASP A 382 -33.53 -16.53 -11.22
C ASP A 382 -33.20 -17.82 -10.41
N LEU A 383 -31.92 -18.17 -10.34
CA LEU A 383 -31.41 -19.34 -9.62
C LEU A 383 -30.89 -18.99 -8.21
N ASP A 384 -30.87 -19.96 -7.31
CA ASP A 384 -30.21 -19.81 -6.01
C ASP A 384 -28.69 -19.58 -6.22
N PRO A 385 -28.10 -18.47 -5.73
CA PRO A 385 -26.67 -18.21 -5.84
C PRO A 385 -25.79 -19.26 -5.12
N VAL A 386 -26.35 -20.11 -4.25
CA VAL A 386 -25.66 -21.30 -3.70
C VAL A 386 -25.71 -22.49 -4.67
N ALA A 387 -26.80 -22.67 -5.43
CA ALA A 387 -26.91 -23.69 -6.46
C ALA A 387 -25.94 -23.42 -7.62
N VAL A 388 -25.92 -22.20 -8.16
CA VAL A 388 -24.98 -21.79 -9.23
C VAL A 388 -23.53 -21.97 -8.77
N ARG A 389 -23.21 -21.69 -7.49
CA ARG A 389 -21.88 -22.00 -6.94
C ARG A 389 -21.58 -23.50 -6.98
N ARG A 390 -22.49 -24.37 -6.53
CA ARG A 390 -22.29 -25.84 -6.53
C ARG A 390 -22.11 -26.40 -7.94
N GLN A 391 -22.91 -25.93 -8.90
CA GLN A 391 -22.85 -26.36 -10.30
C GLN A 391 -21.46 -26.13 -10.91
N ASN A 392 -20.78 -25.05 -10.51
CA ASN A 392 -19.49 -24.66 -11.08
C ASN A 392 -18.27 -24.97 -10.19
N MET A 393 -18.43 -25.14 -8.87
CA MET A 393 -17.28 -25.27 -7.95
C MET A 393 -16.59 -26.62 -8.09
N LEU A 394 -15.26 -26.61 -8.07
CA LEU A 394 -14.40 -27.79 -8.12
C LEU A 394 -14.76 -28.80 -7.01
N ALA A 395 -14.92 -30.06 -7.41
CA ALA A 395 -15.07 -31.20 -6.51
C ALA A 395 -13.69 -31.76 -6.12
N GLU A 396 -13.60 -32.59 -5.08
CA GLU A 396 -12.34 -33.26 -4.72
C GLU A 396 -11.86 -34.21 -5.83
N SER A 397 -12.78 -34.79 -6.60
CA SER A 397 -12.51 -35.59 -7.80
C SER A 397 -11.89 -34.81 -8.96
N ASP A 398 -11.98 -33.47 -8.97
CA ASP A 398 -11.39 -32.63 -10.02
C ASP A 398 -9.88 -32.40 -9.79
N LEU A 399 -9.33 -32.84 -8.64
CA LEU A 399 -8.00 -32.46 -8.17
C LEU A 399 -6.91 -33.53 -8.47
N PRO A 400 -5.77 -33.16 -9.09
CA PRO A 400 -5.28 -31.79 -9.25
C PRO A 400 -5.82 -31.11 -10.52
N TYR A 401 -6.53 -29.99 -10.35
CA TYR A 401 -7.11 -29.22 -11.44
C TYR A 401 -6.12 -28.19 -11.96
N THR A 402 -6.02 -28.00 -13.28
CA THR A 402 -5.35 -26.83 -13.86
C THR A 402 -6.42 -25.89 -14.40
N THR A 403 -6.48 -24.70 -13.84
CA THR A 403 -7.41 -23.63 -14.24
C THR A 403 -7.07 -23.05 -15.62
N GLY A 404 -8.02 -22.39 -16.27
CA GLY A 404 -7.77 -21.66 -17.52
C GLY A 404 -6.64 -20.63 -17.43
N SER A 405 -6.35 -20.07 -16.24
CA SER A 405 -5.19 -19.18 -16.03
C SER A 405 -3.84 -19.90 -15.84
N GLY A 406 -3.80 -21.22 -16.02
CA GLY A 406 -2.61 -22.06 -15.86
C GLY A 406 -2.22 -22.37 -14.40
N ALA A 407 -3.00 -21.89 -13.41
CA ALA A 407 -2.74 -22.21 -12.02
C ALA A 407 -3.23 -23.62 -11.67
N ARG A 408 -2.35 -24.44 -11.07
CA ARG A 408 -2.68 -25.79 -10.60
C ARG A 408 -3.16 -25.78 -9.15
N THR A 409 -4.36 -26.28 -8.93
CA THR A 409 -4.98 -26.52 -7.62
C THR A 409 -4.82 -28.00 -7.26
N CYS A 410 -4.15 -28.32 -6.16
CA CYS A 410 -3.97 -29.70 -5.67
C CYS A 410 -4.93 -30.00 -4.51
N SER A 411 -5.23 -31.28 -4.27
CA SER A 411 -5.98 -31.66 -3.06
C SER A 411 -5.13 -31.50 -1.79
N PRO A 412 -5.76 -31.30 -0.60
CA PRO A 412 -5.04 -31.30 0.67
C PRO A 412 -4.28 -32.60 0.96
N SER A 413 -4.77 -33.73 0.43
CA SER A 413 -4.12 -35.04 0.50
C SER A 413 -2.89 -35.14 -0.43
N GLN A 414 -2.94 -34.56 -1.63
CA GLN A 414 -1.82 -34.53 -2.58
C GLN A 414 -0.69 -33.58 -2.15
N THR A 415 -0.94 -32.60 -1.28
CA THR A 415 0.09 -31.70 -0.75
C THR A 415 1.06 -32.32 0.26
N CYS A 416 1.01 -33.65 0.49
CA CYS A 416 2.00 -34.37 1.30
C CYS A 416 2.75 -35.49 0.54
N PRO A 417 3.53 -35.16 -0.52
CA PRO A 417 4.50 -36.12 -1.06
C PRO A 417 5.77 -36.08 -0.21
N THR A 418 5.93 -37.00 0.73
CA THR A 418 7.20 -37.24 1.45
C THR A 418 8.28 -37.90 0.56
N ARG A 419 8.22 -37.67 -0.75
CA ARG A 419 9.16 -38.20 -1.75
C ARG A 419 10.29 -37.19 -1.95
N ARG A 420 11.49 -37.55 -1.47
CA ARG A 420 12.71 -36.75 -1.64
C ARG A 420 13.01 -36.52 -3.13
N GLN A 421 13.04 -35.26 -3.56
CA GLN A 421 13.87 -34.80 -4.68
C GLN A 421 14.70 -33.60 -4.22
N PRO A 422 15.97 -33.45 -4.64
CA PRO A 422 16.80 -32.31 -4.24
C PRO A 422 16.45 -31.05 -5.06
N GLY A 423 16.49 -29.87 -4.42
CA GLY A 423 16.76 -28.61 -5.13
C GLY A 423 15.76 -27.45 -4.99
N TRP A 424 14.52 -27.67 -4.53
CA TRP A 424 13.50 -26.61 -4.43
C TRP A 424 12.94 -26.46 -3.02
N SER A 425 12.93 -25.23 -2.49
CA SER A 425 12.44 -24.89 -1.15
C SER A 425 10.92 -24.69 -1.12
N THR A 426 10.27 -25.28 -0.11
CA THR A 426 8.80 -25.35 -0.01
C THR A 426 8.22 -24.36 1.01
N GLY A 427 6.98 -23.91 0.74
CA GLY A 427 6.18 -23.07 1.65
C GLY A 427 4.86 -23.76 2.05
N PRO A 428 4.30 -23.48 3.23
CA PRO A 428 3.11 -24.17 3.76
C PRO A 428 1.78 -23.57 3.28
N CYS A 429 0.74 -24.41 3.26
CA CYS A 429 -0.64 -24.09 2.80
C CYS A 429 -1.66 -24.02 3.97
N THR A 430 -2.79 -23.33 3.78
CA THR A 430 -3.83 -23.12 4.81
C THR A 430 -5.04 -24.05 4.72
N ARG A 431 -5.72 -24.26 5.86
CA ARG A 431 -6.99 -25.02 5.98
C ARG A 431 -8.24 -24.14 5.83
N GLU A 432 -9.39 -24.84 5.82
CA GLU A 432 -10.79 -24.38 5.96
C GLU A 432 -11.57 -23.99 4.68
N ILE A 433 -12.45 -24.92 4.28
CA ILE A 433 -13.75 -24.67 3.64
C ILE A 433 -14.79 -25.51 4.42
N LEU A 434 -16.06 -25.09 4.41
CA LEU A 434 -17.23 -25.66 5.11
C LEU A 434 -17.41 -25.31 6.60
N SER A 435 -18.19 -24.26 6.89
CA SER A 435 -19.16 -24.31 7.98
C SER A 435 -20.40 -23.43 7.72
N SER A 436 -21.58 -24.01 7.96
CA SER A 436 -22.91 -23.39 8.12
C SER A 436 -23.28 -22.14 7.31
N ALA A 437 -24.07 -22.34 6.24
CA ALA A 437 -25.10 -21.36 5.86
C ALA A 437 -26.47 -21.85 6.36
N ARG A 438 -27.16 -21.06 7.20
CA ARG A 438 -28.58 -21.26 7.53
C ARG A 438 -29.34 -19.99 7.18
N SER A 439 -30.36 -20.08 6.33
CA SER A 439 -31.26 -18.96 6.09
C SER A 439 -32.18 -18.75 7.30
N ARG A 440 -32.51 -17.49 7.58
CA ARG A 440 -33.64 -17.09 8.41
C ARG A 440 -34.32 -15.92 7.72
N ARG A 441 -35.53 -16.13 7.18
CA ARG A 441 -36.39 -15.03 6.73
C ARG A 441 -36.89 -14.29 7.96
N SER A 442 -36.66 -12.99 8.02
CA SER A 442 -37.41 -12.06 8.89
C SER A 442 -37.69 -10.78 8.10
N THR A 443 -38.87 -10.21 8.32
CA THR A 443 -39.48 -9.18 7.47
C THR A 443 -38.82 -7.79 7.59
N THR A 444 -39.26 -6.88 6.70
CA THR A 444 -39.10 -5.41 6.77
C THR A 444 -37.69 -4.79 6.81
N LYS A 445 -36.62 -5.51 6.47
CA LYS A 445 -35.38 -4.90 5.90
C LYS A 445 -34.84 -5.74 4.74
N LYS A 446 -34.25 -5.09 3.71
CA LYS A 446 -33.51 -5.76 2.61
C LYS A 446 -32.23 -6.41 3.13
N ARG A 447 -32.36 -7.57 3.78
CA ARG A 447 -31.24 -8.41 4.26
C ARG A 447 -30.69 -9.26 3.12
N GLY A 448 -29.77 -8.70 2.34
CA GLY A 448 -29.01 -9.47 1.36
C GLY A 448 -28.10 -10.49 2.05
N ALA A 449 -28.33 -11.78 1.81
CA ALA A 449 -27.33 -12.81 2.12
C ALA A 449 -26.28 -12.82 1.00
N ARG A 450 -25.00 -13.00 1.36
CA ARG A 450 -23.90 -13.18 0.40
C ARG A 450 -23.03 -14.36 0.85
N ALA A 451 -22.69 -15.22 -0.10
CA ALA A 451 -21.64 -16.23 0.04
C ALA A 451 -20.30 -15.66 -0.49
N THR A 452 -19.18 -16.28 -0.12
CA THR A 452 -17.85 -15.93 -0.63
C THR A 452 -16.92 -17.14 -0.54
N THR A 453 -16.65 -17.81 -1.66
CA THR A 453 -15.58 -18.81 -1.78
C THR A 453 -14.23 -18.10 -1.94
N ARG A 454 -13.13 -18.70 -1.46
CA ARG A 454 -11.77 -18.16 -1.67
C ARG A 454 -10.76 -19.27 -1.83
N VAL A 455 -9.86 -19.12 -2.80
CA VAL A 455 -8.59 -19.85 -2.90
C VAL A 455 -7.47 -18.86 -2.61
N ARG A 456 -6.43 -19.28 -1.89
CA ARG A 456 -5.22 -18.48 -1.65
C ARG A 456 -4.01 -19.13 -2.29
N ARG A 457 -3.12 -18.29 -2.81
CA ARG A 457 -1.76 -18.68 -3.20
C ARG A 457 -0.81 -18.15 -2.14
N ASP A 458 -0.60 -18.94 -1.10
CA ASP A 458 0.33 -18.60 -0.03
C ASP A 458 1.77 -18.96 -0.43
N GLY A 459 2.72 -18.10 -0.08
CA GLY A 459 4.14 -18.22 -0.46
C GLY A 459 5.10 -17.80 0.66
N SER A 460 4.60 -17.76 1.90
CA SER A 460 5.34 -17.33 3.08
C SER A 460 4.84 -18.10 4.32
N PRO A 461 5.70 -18.34 5.33
CA PRO A 461 5.35 -19.20 6.45
C PRO A 461 4.37 -18.52 7.42
N GLY A 462 3.11 -18.98 7.39
CA GLY A 462 2.20 -18.97 8.55
C GLY A 462 1.61 -17.63 9.00
N SER A 463 0.41 -17.30 8.54
CA SER A 463 -0.58 -16.53 9.35
C SER A 463 -2.01 -16.62 8.80
N ALA A 464 -2.64 -17.79 8.95
CA ALA A 464 -4.09 -17.90 8.85
C ALA A 464 -4.74 -17.21 10.06
N TRP A 465 -5.35 -16.03 9.83
CA TRP A 465 -6.23 -15.40 10.82
C TRP A 465 -7.63 -16.03 10.72
N PRO A 466 -8.18 -16.60 11.80
CA PRO A 466 -9.52 -17.18 11.79
C PRO A 466 -10.61 -16.08 11.70
N PRO A 467 -11.81 -16.42 11.22
CA PRO A 467 -12.93 -15.47 11.21
C PRO A 467 -13.38 -15.14 12.65
N THR A 468 -13.56 -13.86 12.94
CA THR A 468 -14.11 -13.39 14.22
C THR A 468 -15.60 -13.74 14.33
N SER A 469 -15.90 -14.88 14.96
CA SER A 469 -17.29 -15.28 15.22
C SER A 469 -17.97 -14.28 16.17
N SER A 470 -19.00 -13.60 15.66
CA SER A 470 -19.76 -12.59 16.39
C SER A 470 -20.74 -13.24 17.38
N ARG A 471 -20.21 -13.76 18.50
CA ARG A 471 -21.03 -14.21 19.64
C ARG A 471 -21.77 -13.00 20.23
N THR A 472 -23.01 -12.81 19.81
CA THR A 472 -23.97 -11.86 20.39
C THR A 472 -24.30 -12.27 21.83
N ARG A 473 -23.48 -11.81 22.78
CA ARG A 473 -23.73 -11.98 24.22
C ARG A 473 -24.77 -10.95 24.65
N THR A 474 -26.01 -11.38 24.82
CA THR A 474 -27.12 -10.54 25.30
C THR A 474 -26.83 -10.06 26.71
N ALA A 475 -26.53 -8.77 26.86
CA ALA A 475 -26.41 -8.13 28.16
C ALA A 475 -27.81 -8.05 28.80
N ARG A 476 -28.03 -8.76 29.91
CA ARG A 476 -29.17 -8.49 30.78
C ARG A 476 -28.93 -7.17 31.49
N SER A 477 -29.90 -6.26 31.42
CA SER A 477 -29.89 -5.01 32.17
C SER A 477 -30.13 -5.27 33.66
N SER A 478 -29.16 -4.91 34.50
CA SER A 478 -29.36 -4.70 35.94
C SER A 478 -28.95 -3.29 36.30
N THR A 479 -29.91 -2.49 36.73
CA THR A 479 -29.70 -1.08 37.10
C THR A 479 -29.18 -0.98 38.53
N ARG A 480 -28.05 -0.28 38.72
CA ARG A 480 -27.68 0.32 40.00
C ARG A 480 -27.22 1.75 39.76
N ARG A 481 -27.86 2.71 40.44
CA ARG A 481 -27.42 4.11 40.51
C ARG A 481 -26.21 4.21 41.46
N PRO A 482 -25.23 5.09 41.21
CA PRO A 482 -24.37 5.60 42.26
C PRO A 482 -25.15 6.54 43.19
N ALA A 483 -24.73 6.65 44.45
CA ALA A 483 -25.24 7.65 45.41
C ALA A 483 -24.23 8.80 45.56
N SER A 484 -24.72 9.98 45.93
CA SER A 484 -23.91 11.19 46.16
C SER A 484 -23.14 11.13 47.49
N PRO A 485 -22.00 11.83 47.63
CA PRO A 485 -21.24 11.93 48.88
C PRO A 485 -21.76 13.06 49.78
N ASP A 486 -21.42 13.01 51.08
CA ASP A 486 -21.60 14.14 52.00
C ASP A 486 -20.44 14.26 53.03
N ARG A 487 -20.46 15.37 53.77
CA ARG A 487 -19.44 15.95 54.69
C ARG A 487 -19.20 15.09 55.95
N ALA A 488 -18.18 15.28 56.80
CA ALA A 488 -17.17 16.35 57.00
C ALA A 488 -15.80 15.69 57.39
N THR A 489 -14.76 16.24 58.04
CA THR A 489 -14.47 17.47 58.83
C THR A 489 -13.04 18.02 58.54
N THR A 490 -12.52 18.93 59.37
CA THR A 490 -11.10 19.38 59.43
C THR A 490 -10.60 19.36 60.88
N PRO A 491 -9.26 19.45 61.10
CA PRO A 491 -8.72 20.70 61.64
C PRO A 491 -7.41 21.18 60.98
N ARG A 492 -6.84 22.29 61.50
CA ARG A 492 -5.64 23.03 61.04
C ARG A 492 -4.34 22.32 61.50
N SER A 493 -3.11 22.64 61.09
CA SER A 493 -2.48 23.83 60.45
C SER A 493 -1.19 23.37 59.67
N SER A 494 -0.18 24.14 59.23
CA SER A 494 0.23 25.56 59.37
C SER A 494 1.21 26.00 58.24
N GLY A 495 1.36 27.31 58.04
CA GLY A 495 2.46 27.98 57.29
C GLY A 495 2.48 27.83 55.75
N SER A 496 2.98 28.77 54.93
CA SER A 496 3.22 30.22 55.04
C SER A 496 4.03 30.64 53.79
N SER A 497 3.47 31.46 52.89
CA SER A 497 4.28 32.20 51.91
C SER A 497 3.60 33.51 51.47
N ARG A 498 4.45 34.47 51.11
CA ARG A 498 4.15 35.83 50.59
C ARG A 498 4.07 35.79 49.05
N ALA A 499 3.47 36.72 48.32
CA ALA A 499 2.53 37.81 48.67
C ALA A 499 1.95 38.49 47.41
N ALA A 500 0.73 39.04 47.52
CA ALA A 500 0.26 40.33 46.95
C ALA A 500 0.31 40.56 45.40
N PRO A 501 -0.24 41.66 44.83
CA PRO A 501 -1.42 41.46 43.98
C PRO A 501 -1.54 42.26 42.66
N SER A 502 -2.20 41.63 41.70
CA SER A 502 -3.28 42.11 40.81
C SER A 502 -3.51 43.62 40.51
N GLN A 503 -3.91 43.86 39.24
CA GLN A 503 -4.99 44.77 38.74
C GLN A 503 -4.70 46.19 38.17
N ARG A 504 -5.03 46.31 36.86
CA ARG A 504 -6.04 47.21 36.23
C ARG A 504 -5.67 48.53 35.50
N LYS A 505 -6.20 48.59 34.27
CA LYS A 505 -6.97 49.69 33.58
C LYS A 505 -6.23 50.73 32.71
N SER A 506 -7.06 51.36 31.85
CA SER A 506 -6.80 52.35 30.76
C SER A 506 -5.88 51.87 29.61
N ALA A 507 -6.17 51.99 28.31
CA ALA A 507 -7.17 52.69 27.46
C ALA A 507 -6.75 54.05 26.85
N SER A 508 -7.16 54.26 25.58
CA SER A 508 -6.82 55.38 24.66
C SER A 508 -5.34 55.43 24.21
N SER A 509 -4.95 56.10 23.10
CA SER A 509 -5.63 56.28 21.80
C SER A 509 -4.62 56.76 20.74
N ALA A 510 -4.96 56.58 19.47
CA ALA A 510 -4.13 56.88 18.29
C ALA A 510 -3.36 58.21 18.26
N ARG A 511 -2.15 58.17 17.68
CA ARG A 511 -1.63 59.23 16.78
C ARG A 511 -0.78 58.62 15.67
N ALA A 512 -0.70 59.33 14.56
CA ALA A 512 0.05 58.98 13.35
C ALA A 512 0.86 60.19 12.87
N ARG A 513 1.55 60.04 11.72
CA ARG A 513 2.63 60.87 11.16
C ARG A 513 4.00 60.59 11.81
N GLY A 514 5.11 60.52 11.08
CA GLY A 514 5.26 60.47 9.61
C GLY A 514 6.33 61.41 9.06
N THR A 515 7.54 60.89 8.95
CA THR A 515 8.67 61.26 8.07
C THR A 515 9.53 60.03 7.93
#